data_AF-A0A382D6C7-F1
#
_entry.id   AF-A0A382D6C7-F1
#
_cell.length_a   1.000
_cell.length_b   1.000
_cell.length_c   1.000
_cell.angle_alpha   90.00
_cell.angle_beta   90.00
_cell.angle_gamma   90.00
#
_symmetry.space_group_name_H-M   'P 1'
#
loop_
_entity.id
_entity.type
_entity.pdbx_description
1 polymer ?
#
loop_
_entity_poly.entity_id
_entity_poly.type
_entity_poly.pdbx_seq_one_letter_code
_entity_poly.pdbx_strand_id
1 'polypeptide(L)'
;MSLWAAQVWLGLSVAVIGISMHRTGPAFRRHPFGAPVALLGLAVMLFRIEEPPQPESGVVTVAIGAAMWLLPALTGSALVLIGAPLYWKTRPVPLLAGWALIAVAWYQYYSVMSLVPLDVIRWVSALLGVLLSLTVFMLCVRTAERMTPQEPETEGLSEKERKYVESILRRHLEVADEP
;
A
#
# COMPACT_ATOMS: atom_id res chain seq x y z
N MET A 1 -29.85 5.98 -0.68
CA MET A 1 -28.60 5.61 0.03
C MET A 1 -28.43 6.59 1.18
N SER A 2 -27.99 6.15 2.36
CA SER A 2 -27.71 7.07 3.47
C SER A 2 -26.55 8.00 3.09
N LEU A 3 -26.55 9.21 3.65
CA LEU A 3 -25.51 10.20 3.40
C LEU A 3 -24.14 9.67 3.84
N TRP A 4 -24.12 8.94 4.96
CA TRP A 4 -22.98 8.14 5.42
C TRP A 4 -22.45 7.16 4.35
N ALA A 5 -23.31 6.34 3.77
CA ALA A 5 -22.89 5.35 2.78
C ALA A 5 -22.33 6.05 1.54
N ALA A 6 -22.97 7.14 1.11
CA ALA A 6 -22.49 7.94 -0.01
C ALA A 6 -21.10 8.52 0.25
N GLN A 7 -20.84 9.05 1.46
CA GLN A 7 -19.53 9.57 1.84
C GLN A 7 -18.45 8.48 1.83
N VAL A 8 -18.74 7.30 2.38
CA VAL A 8 -17.80 6.16 2.40
C VAL A 8 -17.49 5.70 0.97
N TRP A 9 -18.52 5.51 0.13
CA TRP A 9 -18.32 5.08 -1.26
C TRP A 9 -17.57 6.13 -2.10
N LEU A 10 -17.86 7.42 -1.88
CA LEU A 10 -17.13 8.50 -2.54
C LEU A 10 -15.67 8.51 -2.11
N GLY A 11 -15.40 8.45 -0.80
CA GLY A 11 -14.03 8.41 -0.29
C GLY A 11 -13.25 7.19 -0.77
N LEU A 12 -13.89 6.00 -0.80
CA LEU A 12 -13.30 4.78 -1.35
C LEU A 12 -12.96 4.94 -2.83
N SER A 13 -13.89 5.49 -3.62
CA SER A 13 -13.70 5.70 -5.05
C SER A 13 -12.52 6.64 -5.32
N VAL A 14 -12.44 7.75 -4.59
CA VAL A 14 -11.32 8.70 -4.69
C VAL A 14 -10.00 8.06 -4.24
N ALA A 15 -10.01 7.25 -3.19
CA ALA A 15 -8.83 6.54 -2.72
C ALA A 15 -8.30 5.55 -3.78
N VAL A 16 -9.20 4.76 -4.38
CA VAL A 16 -8.87 3.81 -5.47
C VAL A 16 -8.35 4.54 -6.70
N ILE A 17 -8.94 5.68 -7.07
CA ILE A 17 -8.45 6.51 -8.17
C ILE A 17 -7.03 6.99 -7.87
N GLY A 18 -6.77 7.51 -6.67
CA GLY A 18 -5.43 7.96 -6.28
C GLY A 18 -4.38 6.84 -6.31
N ILE A 19 -4.71 5.65 -5.80
CA ILE A 19 -3.83 4.48 -5.84
C ILE A 19 -3.57 4.04 -7.29
N SER A 20 -4.62 4.03 -8.12
CA SER A 20 -4.50 3.69 -9.54
C SER A 20 -3.59 4.69 -10.26
N MET A 21 -3.78 5.99 -10.03
CA MET A 21 -2.92 7.07 -10.56
C MET A 21 -1.47 6.95 -10.08
N HIS A 22 -1.24 6.44 -8.87
CA HIS A 22 0.11 6.21 -8.37
C HIS A 22 0.82 5.05 -9.09
N ARG A 23 0.06 4.11 -9.66
CA ARG A 23 0.59 2.94 -10.41
C ARG A 23 0.57 3.15 -11.93
N THR A 24 -0.22 4.08 -12.46
CA THR A 24 -0.17 4.45 -13.88
C THR A 24 0.97 5.43 -14.16
N GLY A 25 2.06 4.90 -14.72
CA GLY A 25 3.19 5.67 -15.21
C GLY A 25 4.35 4.74 -15.56
N PRO A 26 5.27 5.14 -16.45
CA PRO A 26 6.51 4.40 -16.68
C PRO A 26 7.20 4.17 -15.32
N ALA A 27 7.85 3.02 -15.13
CA ALA A 27 8.44 2.60 -13.85
C ALA A 27 9.36 3.66 -13.19
N PHE A 28 9.85 4.63 -13.98
CA PHE A 28 10.76 5.69 -13.59
C PHE A 28 10.11 7.04 -13.24
N ARG A 29 8.80 7.26 -13.51
CA ARG A 29 8.07 8.48 -13.10
C ARG A 29 6.62 8.17 -12.74
N ARG A 30 6.35 8.00 -11.44
CA ARG A 30 4.98 7.91 -10.90
C ARG A 30 4.33 9.30 -10.90
N HIS A 31 3.03 9.36 -11.14
CA HIS A 31 2.30 10.62 -11.11
C HIS A 31 2.33 11.23 -9.68
N PRO A 32 2.80 12.49 -9.51
CA PRO A 32 3.00 13.09 -8.18
C PRO A 32 1.69 13.26 -7.40
N PHE A 33 0.55 13.37 -8.08
CA PHE A 33 -0.75 13.53 -7.45
C PHE A 33 -1.41 12.22 -7.00
N GLY A 34 -0.88 11.04 -7.34
CA GLY A 34 -1.52 9.78 -6.95
C GLY A 34 -1.64 9.62 -5.42
N ALA A 35 -0.54 9.86 -4.69
CA ALA A 35 -0.54 9.76 -3.23
C ALA A 35 -1.42 10.83 -2.54
N PRO A 36 -1.35 12.13 -2.89
CA PRO A 36 -2.27 13.14 -2.36
C PRO A 36 -3.75 12.81 -2.58
N VAL A 37 -4.12 12.34 -3.78
CA VAL A 37 -5.51 11.96 -4.09
C VAL A 37 -5.94 10.74 -3.27
N ALA A 38 -5.06 9.75 -3.11
CA ALA A 38 -5.34 8.58 -2.29
C ALA A 38 -5.59 8.96 -0.81
N LEU A 39 -4.74 9.86 -0.28
CA LEU A 39 -4.88 10.38 1.08
C LEU A 39 -6.14 11.21 1.26
N LEU A 40 -6.52 12.02 0.26
CA LEU A 40 -7.76 12.78 0.28
C LEU A 40 -8.98 11.85 0.33
N GLY A 41 -9.00 10.78 -0.48
CA GLY A 41 -10.06 9.77 -0.41
C GLY A 41 -10.18 9.12 0.97
N LEU A 42 -9.04 8.75 1.57
CA LEU A 42 -8.98 8.26 2.95
C LEU A 42 -9.51 9.29 3.95
N ALA A 43 -9.11 10.55 3.83
CA ALA A 43 -9.59 11.63 4.70
C ALA A 43 -11.11 11.80 4.60
N VAL A 44 -11.69 11.75 3.40
CA VAL A 44 -13.14 11.79 3.20
C VAL A 44 -13.84 10.60 3.86
N MET A 45 -13.23 9.41 3.87
CA MET A 45 -13.82 8.25 4.59
C MET A 45 -13.74 8.41 6.12
N LEU A 46 -12.71 9.08 6.63
CA LEU A 46 -12.43 9.19 8.07
C LEU A 46 -13.11 10.39 8.74
N PHE A 47 -13.13 11.56 8.10
CA PHE A 47 -13.77 12.78 8.61
C PHE A 47 -15.26 12.81 8.29
N ARG A 48 -16.05 12.13 9.11
CA ARG A 48 -17.48 11.90 8.86
C ARG A 48 -18.34 13.09 9.29
N ILE A 49 -19.41 13.32 8.52
CA ILE A 49 -20.45 14.31 8.82
C ILE A 49 -21.54 13.71 9.71
N GLU A 50 -21.80 12.40 9.58
CA GLU A 50 -22.81 11.66 10.35
C GLU A 50 -22.20 10.43 11.05
N GLU A 51 -22.81 10.08 12.19
CA GLU A 51 -22.48 8.85 12.89
C GLU A 51 -22.93 7.61 12.08
N PRO A 52 -22.11 6.54 12.04
CA PRO A 52 -22.48 5.30 11.36
C PRO A 52 -23.74 4.67 11.97
N PRO A 53 -24.65 4.15 11.14
CA PRO A 53 -25.77 3.34 11.64
C PRO A 53 -25.26 2.07 12.36
N GLN A 54 -26.12 1.45 13.18
CA GLN A 54 -25.84 0.12 13.71
C GLN A 54 -26.21 -0.92 12.63
N PRO A 55 -25.36 -1.94 12.37
CA PRO A 55 -24.22 -2.41 13.18
C PRO A 55 -22.84 -1.82 12.84
N GLU A 56 -22.71 -1.01 11.79
CA GLU A 56 -21.43 -0.51 11.26
C GLU A 56 -20.65 0.34 12.26
N SER A 57 -21.37 1.02 13.16
CA SER A 57 -20.77 1.79 14.26
C SER A 57 -19.82 0.98 15.14
N GLY A 58 -20.11 -0.30 15.40
CA GLY A 58 -19.22 -1.17 16.16
C GLY A 58 -17.90 -1.44 15.45
N VAL A 59 -17.93 -1.60 14.12
CA VAL A 59 -16.71 -1.79 13.32
C VAL A 59 -15.87 -0.53 13.32
N VAL A 60 -16.53 0.64 13.22
CA VAL A 60 -15.86 1.93 13.22
C VAL A 60 -15.16 2.22 14.54
N THR A 61 -15.81 1.98 15.68
CA THR A 61 -15.20 2.22 17.00
C THR A 61 -14.01 1.31 17.25
N VAL A 62 -14.12 0.03 16.87
CA VAL A 62 -13.00 -0.93 16.93
C VAL A 62 -11.86 -0.50 16.01
N ALA A 63 -12.15 -0.05 14.79
CA ALA A 63 -11.13 0.44 13.85
C ALA A 63 -10.40 1.70 14.38
N ILE A 64 -11.12 2.65 14.98
CA ILE A 64 -10.54 3.84 15.59
C ILE A 64 -9.65 3.46 16.78
N GLY A 65 -10.13 2.55 17.65
CA GLY A 65 -9.34 2.02 18.76
C GLY A 65 -8.06 1.31 18.27
N ALA A 66 -8.17 0.55 17.18
CA ALA A 66 -7.03 -0.12 16.58
C ALA A 66 -6.03 0.85 15.92
N ALA A 67 -6.51 1.94 15.33
CA ALA A 67 -5.67 2.94 14.67
C ALA A 67 -4.62 3.54 15.62
N MET A 68 -4.93 3.64 16.92
CA MET A 68 -4.01 4.18 17.91
C MET A 68 -2.67 3.43 17.93
N TRP A 69 -2.69 2.10 17.96
CA TRP A 69 -1.46 1.29 17.92
C TRP A 69 -1.01 0.92 16.49
N LEU A 70 -1.93 0.84 15.53
CA LEU A 70 -1.63 0.39 14.18
C LEU A 70 -0.88 1.45 13.35
N LEU A 71 -1.20 2.73 13.52
CA LEU A 71 -0.48 3.83 12.86
C LEU A 71 1.01 3.92 13.28
N PRO A 72 1.37 3.95 14.57
CA PRO A 72 2.77 3.92 14.99
C PRO A 72 3.47 2.62 14.57
N ALA A 73 2.79 1.48 14.54
CA ALA A 73 3.37 0.22 14.06
C ALA A 73 3.74 0.28 12.56
N LEU A 74 2.84 0.77 11.71
CA LEU A 74 3.07 0.89 10.26
C LEU A 74 4.15 1.92 9.93
N THR A 75 4.07 3.10 10.55
CA THR A 75 5.06 4.17 10.37
C THR A 75 6.43 3.76 10.89
N GLY A 76 6.47 3.10 12.06
CA GLY A 76 7.69 2.55 12.62
C GLY A 76 8.32 1.49 11.71
N SER A 77 7.51 0.56 11.19
CA SER A 77 7.98 -0.46 10.24
C SER A 77 8.54 0.15 8.96
N ALA A 78 7.85 1.15 8.39
CA ALA A 78 8.33 1.86 7.20
C ALA A 78 9.68 2.57 7.46
N LEU A 79 9.84 3.21 8.62
CA LEU A 79 11.09 3.86 8.99
C LEU A 79 12.24 2.87 9.22
N VAL A 80 11.96 1.70 9.82
CA VAL A 80 12.94 0.62 9.94
C VAL A 80 13.40 0.15 8.56
N LEU A 81 12.48 -0.05 7.62
CA LEU A 81 12.81 -0.45 6.25
C LEU A 81 13.65 0.62 5.51
N ILE A 82 13.34 1.91 5.70
CA ILE A 82 14.11 3.02 5.14
C ILE A 82 15.50 3.15 5.79
N GLY A 83 15.60 2.85 7.09
CA GLY A 83 16.83 2.93 7.88
C GLY A 83 17.76 1.72 7.71
N ALA A 84 17.21 0.59 7.31
CA ALA A 84 17.93 -0.67 7.13
C ALA A 84 19.05 -0.56 6.09
N PRO A 85 20.15 -1.32 6.25
CA PRO A 85 21.26 -1.31 5.30
C PRO A 85 20.86 -1.94 3.96
N LEU A 86 20.32 -1.14 3.04
CA LEU A 86 20.28 -1.49 1.63
C LEU A 86 21.59 -1.00 1.00
N TYR A 87 22.45 -1.92 0.54
CA TYR A 87 23.75 -1.59 -0.07
C TYR A 87 24.74 -0.89 0.88
N TRP A 88 24.92 -1.43 2.09
CA TRP A 88 26.00 -1.05 3.03
C TRP A 88 25.95 0.37 3.62
N LYS A 89 24.90 1.16 3.33
CA LYS A 89 24.71 2.48 3.94
C LYS A 89 23.49 2.47 4.86
N THR A 90 23.73 2.37 6.16
CA THR A 90 22.67 2.52 7.17
C THR A 90 22.29 3.97 7.37
N ARG A 91 21.02 4.22 7.64
CA ARG A 91 20.55 5.53 8.13
C ARG A 91 20.10 5.34 9.58
N PRO A 92 20.97 5.63 10.57
CA PRO A 92 20.69 5.26 11.97
C PRO A 92 19.53 6.04 12.57
N VAL A 93 19.32 7.29 12.16
CA VAL A 93 18.22 8.14 12.66
C VAL A 93 16.84 7.54 12.36
N PRO A 94 16.46 7.24 11.10
CA PRO A 94 15.17 6.61 10.82
C PRO A 94 15.07 5.20 11.41
N LEU A 95 16.19 4.46 11.53
CA LEU A 95 16.19 3.14 12.15
C LEU A 95 15.78 3.20 13.63
N LEU A 96 16.41 4.10 14.41
CA LEU A 96 16.09 4.28 15.83
C LEU A 96 14.67 4.83 16.04
N ALA A 97 14.27 5.82 15.23
CA ALA A 97 12.91 6.36 15.28
C ALA A 97 11.86 5.29 14.95
N GLY A 98 12.15 4.42 13.97
CA GLY A 98 11.28 3.31 13.59
C GLY A 98 11.08 2.31 14.74
N TRP A 99 12.15 1.90 15.40
CA TRP A 99 12.08 1.01 16.56
C TRP A 99 11.36 1.64 17.75
N ALA A 100 11.58 2.93 18.02
CA ALA A 100 10.88 3.65 19.08
C ALA A 100 9.36 3.68 18.83
N LEU A 101 8.92 3.94 17.59
CA LEU A 101 7.50 3.90 17.23
C LEU A 101 6.89 2.50 17.35
N ILE A 102 7.63 1.45 16.95
CA ILE A 102 7.20 0.06 17.17
C ILE A 102 7.01 -0.21 18.66
N ALA A 103 7.95 0.22 19.52
CA ALA A 103 7.82 0.04 20.96
C ALA A 103 6.59 0.77 21.54
N VAL A 104 6.32 2.00 21.09
CA VAL A 104 5.11 2.75 21.47
C VAL A 104 3.84 2.02 21.03
N ALA A 105 3.83 1.45 19.81
CA ALA A 105 2.69 0.68 19.32
C ALA A 105 2.41 -0.55 20.20
N TRP A 106 3.45 -1.30 20.57
CA TRP A 106 3.32 -2.43 21.48
C TRP A 106 2.81 -2.01 22.86
N TYR A 107 3.35 -0.94 23.43
CA TYR A 107 2.90 -0.39 24.70
C TYR A 107 1.40 -0.05 24.67
N GLN A 108 0.95 0.66 23.63
CA GLN A 108 -0.45 1.01 23.46
C GLN A 108 -1.34 -0.22 23.26
N TYR A 109 -0.92 -1.19 22.44
CA TYR A 109 -1.64 -2.44 22.26
C TYR A 109 -1.84 -3.20 23.59
N TYR A 110 -0.76 -3.37 24.36
CA TYR A 110 -0.83 -4.07 25.64
C TYR A 110 -1.62 -3.33 26.71
N SER A 111 -1.64 -1.99 26.68
CA SER A 111 -2.39 -1.18 27.64
C SER A 111 -3.92 -1.37 27.55
N VAL A 112 -4.42 -1.82 26.40
CA VAL A 112 -5.86 -2.04 26.13
C VAL A 112 -6.20 -3.53 26.04
N MET A 113 -5.20 -4.41 26.04
CA MET A 113 -5.41 -5.85 25.87
C MET A 113 -6.03 -6.49 27.12
N SER A 114 -7.26 -6.99 26.98
CA SER A 114 -7.90 -7.87 27.98
C SER A 114 -7.84 -9.32 27.52
N LEU A 115 -7.34 -10.22 28.39
CA LEU A 115 -7.26 -11.65 28.10
C LEU A 115 -8.52 -12.37 28.59
N VAL A 116 -9.59 -12.29 27.81
CA VAL A 116 -10.82 -13.08 28.03
C VAL A 116 -10.84 -14.25 27.04
N PRO A 117 -11.10 -15.51 27.48
CA PRO A 117 -11.08 -16.68 26.57
C PRO A 117 -12.04 -16.58 25.38
N LEU A 118 -13.19 -15.92 25.55
CA LEU A 118 -14.15 -15.68 24.48
C LEU A 118 -13.57 -14.78 23.38
N ASP A 119 -12.75 -13.80 23.75
CA ASP A 119 -12.11 -12.92 22.79
C ASP A 119 -11.08 -13.67 21.96
N VAL A 120 -10.33 -14.62 22.56
CA VAL A 120 -9.40 -15.48 21.81
C VAL A 120 -10.09 -16.20 20.65
N ILE A 121 -11.30 -16.74 20.88
CA ILE A 121 -12.09 -17.38 19.82
C ILE A 121 -12.49 -16.38 18.73
N ARG A 122 -12.87 -15.15 19.12
CA ARG A 122 -13.17 -14.06 18.17
C ARG A 122 -11.94 -13.63 17.37
N TRP A 123 -10.77 -13.56 17.98
CA TRP A 123 -9.52 -13.24 17.28
C TRP A 123 -9.17 -14.33 16.25
N VAL A 124 -9.29 -15.60 16.63
CA VAL A 124 -9.04 -16.73 15.72
C VAL A 124 -10.04 -16.75 14.57
N SER A 125 -11.33 -16.53 14.84
CA SER A 125 -12.34 -16.50 13.77
C SER A 125 -12.14 -15.30 12.84
N ALA A 126 -11.79 -14.13 13.37
CA ALA A 126 -11.43 -12.97 12.56
C ALA A 126 -10.20 -13.23 11.68
N LEU A 127 -9.16 -13.86 12.23
CA LEU A 127 -7.95 -14.25 11.48
C LEU A 127 -8.29 -15.20 10.33
N LEU A 128 -9.13 -16.21 10.58
CA LEU A 128 -9.60 -17.13 9.54
C LEU A 128 -10.41 -16.41 8.46
N GLY A 129 -11.27 -15.45 8.85
CA GLY A 129 -12.01 -14.62 7.90
C GLY A 129 -11.10 -13.79 6.98
N VAL A 130 -10.05 -13.18 7.54
CA VAL A 130 -9.05 -12.41 6.77
C VAL A 130 -8.26 -13.32 5.82
N LEU A 131 -7.81 -14.49 6.30
CA LEU A 131 -7.12 -15.46 5.46
C LEU A 131 -8.01 -15.94 4.30
N LEU A 132 -9.29 -16.21 4.60
CA LEU A 132 -10.27 -16.59 3.59
C LEU A 132 -10.45 -15.47 2.55
N SER A 133 -10.63 -14.22 2.96
CA SER A 133 -10.80 -13.11 2.02
C SER A 133 -9.57 -12.92 1.12
N LEU A 134 -8.36 -13.06 1.68
CA LEU A 134 -7.12 -13.00 0.91
C LEU A 134 -7.01 -14.15 -0.11
N THR A 135 -7.36 -15.37 0.28
CA THR A 135 -7.36 -16.51 -0.66
C THR A 135 -8.36 -16.32 -1.79
N VAL A 136 -9.57 -15.84 -1.50
CA VAL A 136 -10.57 -15.51 -2.54
C VAL A 136 -10.04 -14.43 -3.46
N PHE A 137 -9.45 -13.36 -2.92
CA PHE A 137 -8.85 -12.30 -3.72
C PHE A 137 -7.73 -12.82 -4.65
N MET A 138 -6.82 -13.63 -4.13
CA MET A 138 -5.77 -14.26 -4.96
C MET A 138 -6.34 -15.16 -6.05
N LEU A 139 -7.40 -15.91 -5.76
CA LEU A 139 -8.09 -16.73 -6.76
C LEU A 139 -8.73 -15.85 -7.85
N CYS A 140 -9.35 -14.73 -7.48
CA CYS A 140 -9.88 -13.76 -8.44
C CYS A 140 -8.79 -13.18 -9.34
N VAL A 141 -7.68 -12.70 -8.76
CA VAL A 141 -6.54 -12.17 -9.53
C VAL A 141 -5.99 -13.24 -10.48
N ARG A 142 -5.73 -14.45 -9.98
CA ARG A 142 -5.23 -15.55 -10.80
C ARG A 142 -6.18 -15.91 -11.94
N THR A 143 -7.49 -15.83 -11.70
CA THR A 143 -8.50 -16.10 -12.72
C THR A 143 -8.52 -14.98 -13.78
N ALA A 144 -8.44 -13.72 -13.34
CA ALA A 144 -8.36 -12.57 -14.24
C ALA A 144 -7.10 -12.59 -15.11
N GLU A 145 -5.95 -12.93 -14.52
CA GLU A 145 -4.69 -13.10 -15.26
C GLU A 145 -4.80 -14.22 -16.30
N ARG A 146 -5.40 -15.36 -15.96
CA ARG A 146 -5.62 -16.46 -16.91
C ARG A 146 -6.56 -16.12 -18.05
N MET A 147 -7.52 -15.22 -17.83
CA MET A 147 -8.46 -14.76 -18.87
C MET A 147 -7.85 -13.67 -19.77
N THR A 148 -6.77 -13.02 -19.34
CA THR A 148 -6.11 -11.99 -20.12
C THR A 148 -5.23 -12.68 -21.17
N PRO A 149 -5.43 -12.41 -22.48
CA PRO A 149 -4.57 -12.95 -23.52
C PRO A 149 -3.11 -12.55 -23.24
N GLN A 150 -2.19 -13.51 -23.32
CA GLN A 150 -0.77 -13.17 -23.24
C GLN A 150 -0.45 -12.26 -24.42
N GLU A 151 0.15 -11.10 -24.13
CA GLU A 151 0.72 -10.26 -25.18
C GLU A 151 1.72 -11.12 -25.97
N PRO A 152 1.67 -11.08 -27.31
CA PRO A 152 2.64 -11.81 -28.11
C PRO A 152 4.04 -11.38 -27.69
N GLU A 153 4.98 -12.33 -27.62
CA GLU A 153 6.37 -12.02 -27.37
C GLU A 153 6.79 -10.88 -28.30
N THR A 154 7.31 -9.80 -27.70
CA THR A 154 7.74 -8.63 -28.47
C THR A 154 8.77 -9.11 -29.47
N GLU A 155 8.50 -8.88 -30.76
CA GLU A 155 9.45 -9.21 -31.81
C GLU A 155 10.81 -8.56 -31.50
N GLY A 156 11.89 -9.31 -31.76
CA GLY A 156 13.24 -8.78 -31.60
C GLY A 156 13.43 -7.52 -32.44
N LEU A 157 14.38 -6.67 -32.04
CA LEU A 157 14.68 -5.44 -32.76
C LEU A 157 14.84 -5.72 -34.26
N SER A 158 14.08 -4.99 -35.07
CA SER A 158 14.29 -5.02 -36.51
C SER A 158 15.71 -4.54 -36.85
N GLU A 159 16.25 -4.94 -38.00
CA GLU A 159 17.58 -4.52 -38.45
C GLU A 159 17.75 -2.99 -38.46
N LYS A 160 16.67 -2.25 -38.73
CA LYS A 160 16.69 -0.78 -38.67
C LYS A 160 16.82 -0.27 -37.24
N GLU A 161 16.03 -0.80 -36.31
CA GLU A 161 16.08 -0.40 -34.90
C GLU A 161 17.38 -0.83 -34.25
N ARG A 162 17.90 -2.01 -34.60
CA ARG A 162 19.21 -2.48 -34.13
C ARG A 162 20.31 -1.52 -34.55
N LYS A 163 20.40 -1.14 -35.83
CA LYS A 163 21.38 -0.15 -36.30
C LYS A 163 21.19 1.21 -35.65
N TYR A 164 19.95 1.62 -35.41
CA TYR A 164 19.65 2.88 -34.72
C TYR A 164 20.11 2.86 -33.27
N VAL A 165 19.77 1.81 -32.51
CA VAL A 165 20.20 1.63 -31.12
C VAL A 165 21.72 1.50 -31.02
N GLU A 166 22.36 0.77 -31.93
CA GLU A 166 23.82 0.66 -32.03
C GLU A 166 24.47 2.03 -32.27
N SER A 167 23.89 2.86 -33.15
CA SER A 167 24.38 4.22 -33.39
C SER A 167 24.27 5.14 -32.17
N ILE A 168 23.18 5.01 -31.39
CA ILE A 168 22.99 5.76 -30.15
C ILE A 168 23.98 5.30 -29.09
N LEU A 169 24.14 3.99 -28.92
CA LEU A 169 25.06 3.40 -27.95
C LEU A 169 26.50 3.80 -28.26
N ARG A 170 26.94 3.68 -29.51
CA ARG A 170 28.27 4.17 -29.93
C ARG A 170 28.46 5.63 -29.62
N ARG A 171 27.51 6.49 -29.97
CA ARG A 171 27.61 7.93 -29.71
C ARG A 171 27.72 8.27 -28.21
N HIS A 172 27.08 7.50 -27.32
CA HIS A 172 27.13 7.77 -25.88
C HIS A 172 28.28 7.08 -25.16
N LEU A 173 28.76 5.95 -25.69
CA LEU A 173 29.90 5.21 -25.13
C LEU A 173 31.24 5.75 -25.64
N GLU A 174 31.34 6.17 -26.90
CA GLU A 174 32.56 6.78 -27.45
C GLU A 174 32.82 8.18 -26.87
N VAL A 175 31.80 8.86 -26.32
CA VAL A 175 31.98 10.13 -25.59
C VAL A 175 32.60 9.92 -24.19
N ALA A 176 32.70 8.68 -23.71
CA ALA A 176 33.41 8.37 -22.46
C ALA A 176 34.94 8.14 -22.66
N ASP A 177 35.42 8.16 -23.91
CA ASP A 177 36.83 7.91 -24.27
C ASP A 177 37.58 9.19 -24.73
N GLU A 178 37.12 10.39 -24.36
CA GLU A 178 37.97 11.60 -24.41
C GLU A 178 38.66 11.80 -23.04
N PRO A 179 40.00 11.95 -22.99
CA PRO A 179 40.80 12.07 -21.76
C PRO A 179 40.57 13.37 -20.97
#